data_AF-A0A6J7NT74-F1
#
_entry.id   AF-A0A6J7NT74-F1
#
_cell.length_a   1.000
_cell.length_b   1.000
_cell.length_c   1.000
_cell.angle_alpha   90.00
_cell.angle_beta   90.00
_cell.angle_gamma   90.00
#
_symmetry.space_group_name_H-M   'P 1'
#
loop_
_entity.id
_entity.type
_entity.pdbx_description
1 polymer ?
#
loop_
_entity_poly.entity_id
_entity_poly.type
_entity_poly.pdbx_seq_one_letter_code
_entity_poly.pdbx_strand_id
1 'polypeptide(L)' 'MNIRFSTRGGQDQPSTGAARPLPDHQVTSGFSYAMCRFTLDCSCGAHNDTPYIDEALEWREMHERLAPLSDQLGG' A
#
# COMPACT_ATOMS: atom_id res chain seq x y z
N MET A 1 -14.26 46.87 13.76
CA MET A 1 -14.31 45.41 13.56
C MET A 1 -12.91 44.84 13.71
N ASN A 2 -12.63 44.05 14.74
CA ASN A 2 -11.37 43.32 14.90
C ASN A 2 -11.69 41.83 15.05
N ILE A 3 -11.49 41.05 13.99
CA ILE A 3 -11.72 39.60 13.98
C ILE A 3 -10.47 38.93 14.55
N ARG A 4 -10.61 38.30 15.73
CA ARG A 4 -9.60 37.44 16.33
C ARG A 4 -9.76 36.03 15.76
N PHE A 5 -8.74 35.55 15.06
CA PHE A 5 -8.69 34.16 14.60
C PHE A 5 -8.28 33.27 15.78
N SER A 6 -9.25 32.54 16.32
CA SER A 6 -9.02 31.50 17.31
C SER A 6 -8.21 30.37 16.68
N THR A 7 -6.98 30.18 17.16
CA THR A 7 -6.20 28.96 16.99
C THR A 7 -6.94 27.81 17.63
N ARG A 8 -7.70 27.06 16.84
CA ARG A 8 -8.30 25.78 17.25
C ARG A 8 -7.21 24.72 17.13
N GLY A 9 -6.57 24.42 18.26
CA GLY A 9 -5.93 23.13 18.47
C GLY A 9 -7.00 22.06 18.30
N GLY A 10 -6.98 21.40 17.14
CA GLY A 10 -7.80 20.23 16.84
C GLY A 10 -6.91 19.01 17.04
N GLN A 11 -7.27 18.22 18.03
CA GLN A 11 -6.60 17.02 18.48
C GLN A 11 -6.25 16.08 17.32
N ASP A 12 -4.97 15.70 17.27
CA ASP A 12 -4.53 14.43 16.71
C ASP A 12 -5.32 13.33 17.43
N GLN A 13 -6.36 12.84 16.76
CA GLN A 13 -7.12 11.70 17.22
C GLN A 13 -6.42 10.48 16.60
N PRO A 14 -5.64 9.68 17.38
CA PRO A 14 -5.28 8.37 16.90
C PRO A 14 -6.59 7.62 16.75
N SER A 15 -6.98 7.39 15.50
CA SER A 15 -8.07 6.48 15.20
C SER A 15 -7.56 5.10 15.63
N THR A 16 -7.82 4.74 16.88
CA THR A 16 -7.79 3.36 17.36
C THR A 16 -8.98 2.63 16.72
N GLY A 17 -9.00 2.59 15.40
CA GLY A 17 -9.80 1.65 14.64
C GLY A 17 -9.25 0.29 15.00
N ALA A 18 -10.15 -0.60 15.44
CA ALA A 18 -9.86 -2.00 15.67
C ALA A 18 -8.86 -2.49 14.61
N ALA A 19 -7.74 -3.06 15.04
CA ALA A 19 -6.79 -3.72 14.16
C ALA A 19 -7.57 -4.81 13.42
N ARG A 20 -8.12 -4.47 12.24
CA ARG A 20 -8.49 -5.45 11.25
C ARG A 20 -7.24 -6.28 11.06
N PRO A 21 -7.30 -7.62 11.05
CA PRO A 21 -6.18 -8.41 10.60
C PRO A 21 -5.76 -7.80 9.27
N LEU A 22 -4.58 -7.18 9.22
CA LEU A 22 -4.07 -6.68 7.97
C LEU A 22 -4.06 -7.89 7.04
N PRO A 23 -4.53 -7.75 5.78
CA PRO A 23 -4.28 -8.80 4.82
C PRO A 23 -2.77 -9.07 4.84
N ASP A 24 -2.39 -10.33 5.04
CA ASP A 24 -0.99 -10.76 5.15
C ASP A 24 -0.17 -10.25 3.94
N HIS A 25 -0.86 -10.13 2.80
CA HIS A 25 -0.38 -9.53 1.57
C HIS A 25 -1.24 -8.33 1.15
N GLN A 26 -0.72 -7.12 1.33
CA GLN A 26 -1.25 -5.89 0.77
C GLN A 26 -0.29 -5.37 -0.30
N VAL A 27 -0.73 -5.34 -1.56
CA VAL A 27 0.04 -4.75 -2.66
C VAL A 27 -0.26 -3.25 -2.76
N THR A 28 0.80 -2.45 -2.74
CA THR A 28 0.77 -1.02 -3.03
C THR A 28 1.43 -0.78 -4.38
N SER A 29 0.82 0.07 -5.22
CA SER A 29 1.35 0.40 -6.55
C SER A 29 1.65 1.89 -6.67
N GLY A 30 2.84 2.21 -7.18
CA GLY A 30 3.30 3.54 -7.49
C GLY A 30 3.76 3.65 -8.93
N PHE A 31 3.98 4.88 -9.39
CA PHE A 31 4.65 5.16 -10.65
C PHE A 31 5.83 6.10 -10.39
N SER A 32 7.03 5.64 -10.73
CA SER A 32 8.25 6.44 -10.63
C SER A 32 8.42 7.28 -11.89
N TYR A 33 8.14 8.57 -11.80
CA TYR A 33 8.35 9.53 -12.90
C TYR A 33 9.83 9.72 -13.25
N ALA A 34 10.75 9.45 -12.32
CA ALA A 34 12.18 9.55 -12.59
C ALA A 34 12.70 8.38 -13.44
N MET A 35 12.08 7.20 -13.30
CA MET A 35 12.49 5.97 -14.00
C MET A 35 11.52 5.54 -15.09
N CYS A 36 10.36 6.20 -15.20
CA CYS A 36 9.24 5.82 -16.07
C CYS A 36 8.83 4.35 -15.89
N ARG A 37 8.67 3.91 -14.63
CA ARG A 37 8.31 2.52 -14.28
C ARG A 37 7.22 2.48 -13.22
N PHE A 38 6.39 1.45 -13.30
CA PHE A 38 5.50 1.04 -12.23
C PHE A 38 6.30 0.29 -11.17
N THR A 39 6.03 0.60 -9.92
CA THR A 39 6.61 -0.07 -8.75
C THR A 39 5.49 -0.69 -7.94
N LEU A 40 5.60 -1.99 -7.68
CA LEU A 40 4.65 -2.74 -6.87
C LEU A 40 5.38 -3.29 -5.65
N ASP A 41 4.86 -2.96 -4.48
CA ASP A 41 5.43 -3.35 -3.20
C ASP A 41 4.36 -4.08 -2.38
N CYS A 42 4.67 -5.30 -1.95
CA CYS A 42 3.80 -6.06 -1.06
C CYS A 42 4.30 -5.99 0.39
N SER A 43 3.38 -6.03 1.36
CA SER A 43 3.68 -6.14 2.80
C SER A 43 4.58 -7.31 3.17
N CYS A 44 4.64 -8.38 2.36
CA CYS A 44 5.54 -9.52 2.58
C CYS A 44 6.99 -9.27 2.14
N GLY A 45 7.30 -8.08 1.62
CA GLY A 45 8.64 -7.71 1.14
C GLY A 45 8.90 -8.03 -0.33
N ALA A 46 7.90 -8.55 -1.06
CA ALA A 46 8.01 -8.72 -2.50
C ALA A 46 7.95 -7.36 -3.22
N HIS A 47 8.91 -7.13 -4.14
CA HIS A 47 9.00 -5.93 -4.96
C HIS A 47 9.02 -6.32 -6.44
N ASN A 48 8.30 -5.57 -7.26
CA ASN A 48 8.33 -5.70 -8.70
C ASN A 48 8.40 -4.31 -9.36
N ASP A 49 9.31 -4.16 -10.32
CA ASP A 49 9.41 -2.98 -11.15
C ASP A 49 9.26 -3.36 -12.63
N THR A 50 8.38 -2.65 -13.34
CA THR A 50 8.17 -2.87 -14.77
C THR A 50 7.79 -1.57 -15.49
N PRO A 51 8.28 -1.35 -16.73
CA PRO A 51 7.82 -0.24 -17.55
C PRO A 51 6.43 -0.49 -18.18
N TYR A 52 5.89 -1.71 -18.09
CA TYR A 52 4.65 -2.11 -18.75
C TYR A 52 3.49 -2.25 -17.76
N ILE A 53 2.37 -1.57 -18.05
CA ILE A 53 1.21 -1.58 -17.15
C ILE A 53 0.55 -2.96 -17.06
N ASP A 54 0.55 -3.72 -18.17
CA ASP A 54 -0.07 -5.04 -18.20
C ASP A 54 0.68 -6.01 -17.28
N GLU A 55 2.02 -6.02 -17.35
CA GLU A 55 2.88 -6.82 -16.46
C GLU A 55 2.69 -6.44 -14.98
N ALA A 56 2.53 -5.15 -14.68
CA ALA A 56 2.27 -4.67 -13.32
C ALA A 56 0.94 -5.22 -12.79
N LEU A 57 -0.11 -5.21 -13.62
CA LEU A 57 -1.44 -5.69 -13.25
C LEU A 57 -1.45 -7.22 -13.11
N GLU A 58 -0.82 -7.93 -14.04
CA GLU A 58 -0.67 -9.39 -13.99
C GLU A 58 0.09 -9.82 -12.73
N TRP A 59 1.19 -9.15 -12.42
CA TRP A 59 1.96 -9.43 -11.22
C TRP A 59 1.11 -9.23 -9.96
N ARG A 60 0.36 -8.13 -9.87
CA ARG A 60 -0.52 -7.87 -8.71
C ARG A 60 -1.58 -8.97 -8.56
N GLU A 61 -2.29 -9.30 -9.63
CA GLU A 61 -3.33 -10.32 -9.58
C GLU A 61 -2.75 -11.68 -9.18
N MET A 62 -1.64 -12.08 -9.81
CA MET A 62 -0.96 -13.32 -9.50
C MET A 62 -0.49 -13.35 -8.04
N HIS A 63 0.11 -12.26 -7.57
CA HIS A 63 0.64 -12.17 -6.21
C HIS A 63 -0.47 -12.24 -5.17
N GLU A 64 -1.57 -11.49 -5.34
CA GLU A 64 -2.72 -11.57 -4.43
C GLU A 64 -3.34 -12.98 -4.34
N ARG A 65 -3.30 -13.75 -5.44
CA ARG A 65 -3.84 -15.12 -5.49
C ARG A 65 -2.90 -16.17 -4.93
N LEU A 66 -1.59 -16.05 -5.19
CA LEU A 66 -0.59 -17.07 -4.86
C LEU A 66 0.15 -16.81 -3.55
N ALA A 67 0.28 -15.55 -3.12
CA ALA A 67 1.00 -15.21 -1.91
C ALA A 67 0.43 -15.89 -0.64
N PRO A 68 -0.90 -15.90 -0.38
CA PRO A 68 -1.43 -16.58 0.80
C PRO A 68 -1.28 -18.11 0.75
N LEU A 69 -1.13 -18.69 -0.45
CA LEU A 69 -0.87 -20.12 -0.62
C LEU A 69 0.62 -20.44 -0.37
N SER A 70 1.50 -19.53 -0.76
CA SER A 70 2.94 -19.67 -0.55
C SER A 70 3.29 -19.58 0.93
N ASP A 71 2.62 -18.69 1.69
CA ASP A 71 2.77 -18.60 3.15
C ASP A 71 2.38 -19.92 3.85
N GLN A 72 1.25 -20.53 3.44
CA GLN A 72 0.79 -21.81 4.00
C GLN A 72 1.71 -23.01 3.68
N LEU A 73 2.55 -22.92 2.67
CA LEU A 73 3.48 -23.99 2.24
C LEU A 73 4.89 -23.82 2.82
N GLY A 74 5.22 -22.66 3.40
CA GLY A 74 6.57 -22.27 3.81
C GLY A 74 6.85 -22.29 5.32
N GLY A 75 5.98 -22.93 6.13
CA GLY A 75 6.14 -23.06 7.58
C GLY A 75 7.28 -23.98 8.03
#